data_AF-A0A415E7K9-F1
#
_entry.id   AF-A0A415E7K9-F1
#
_cell.length_a   1.000
_cell.length_b   1.000
_cell.length_c   1.000
_cell.angle_alpha   90.00
_cell.angle_beta   90.00
_cell.angle_gamma   90.00
#
_symmetry.space_group_name_H-M   'P 1'
#
loop_
_entity.id
_entity.type
_entity.pdbx_description
1 polymer ?
#
loop_
_entity_poly.entity_id
_entity_poly.type
_entity_poly.pdbx_seq_one_letter_code
_entity_poly.pdbx_strand_id
1 'polypeptide(L)'
;MEKEMRMQPIMLPKFRYDEVNLKYKEAKAETEKLKALIETKDREIEVLRRELAQLREDFDHALMDLQVKETFVEGGIVKEQYEAIIPKMTCKNEEKIALAKAIVQLIKNQQKERGNENGN
;
A
#
# COMPACT_ATOMS: atom_id res chain seq x y z
N MET A 1 -33.89 -51.15 41.50
CA MET A 1 -32.58 -51.20 42.18
C MET A 1 -31.56 -50.59 41.24
N GLU A 2 -31.28 -49.29 41.40
CA GLU A 2 -30.23 -48.63 40.64
C GLU A 2 -28.87 -49.00 41.26
N LYS A 3 -27.98 -49.61 40.48
CA LYS A 3 -26.59 -49.82 40.87
C LYS A 3 -25.86 -48.48 40.74
N GLU A 4 -25.61 -47.82 41.87
CA GLU A 4 -24.65 -46.71 41.92
C GLU A 4 -23.30 -47.22 41.41
N MET A 5 -22.85 -46.70 40.26
CA MET A 5 -21.48 -46.89 39.79
C MET A 5 -20.54 -46.15 40.75
N ARG A 6 -19.95 -46.89 41.69
CA ARG A 6 -18.86 -46.38 42.52
C ARG A 6 -17.65 -46.12 41.62
N MET A 7 -17.44 -44.86 41.26
CA MET A 7 -16.22 -44.40 40.58
C MET A 7 -15.03 -44.62 41.53
N GLN A 8 -14.25 -45.67 41.30
CA GLN A 8 -12.97 -45.83 42.00
C GLN A 8 -11.91 -44.94 41.34
N PRO A 9 -11.10 -44.21 42.12
CA PRO A 9 -10.06 -43.36 41.56
C PRO A 9 -9.00 -44.21 40.86
N ILE A 10 -8.70 -43.86 39.61
CA ILE A 10 -7.63 -44.50 38.84
C ILE A 10 -6.29 -44.00 39.37
N MET A 11 -5.48 -44.91 39.92
CA MET A 11 -4.14 -44.60 40.43
C MET A 11 -3.13 -44.68 39.28
N LEU A 12 -2.58 -43.53 38.89
CA LEU A 12 -1.51 -43.47 37.89
C LEU A 12 -0.13 -43.62 38.55
N PRO A 13 0.75 -44.49 38.02
CA PRO A 13 2.14 -44.54 38.47
C PRO A 13 2.82 -43.17 38.31
N LYS A 14 3.52 -42.71 39.35
CA LYS A 14 4.15 -41.39 39.40
C LYS A 14 5.05 -41.10 38.19
N PHE A 15 5.82 -42.08 37.72
CA PHE A 15 6.70 -41.91 36.57
C PHE A 15 5.95 -41.52 35.28
N ARG A 16 4.73 -42.04 35.07
CA ARG A 16 3.88 -41.67 33.90
C ARG A 16 3.36 -40.24 34.04
N TYR A 17 3.02 -39.83 35.26
CA TYR A 17 2.60 -38.46 35.53
C TYR A 17 3.75 -37.46 35.28
N ASP A 18 4.94 -37.78 35.78
CA ASP A 18 6.13 -36.93 35.61
C ASP A 18 6.53 -36.79 34.14
N GLU A 19 6.49 -37.88 33.36
CA GLU A 19 6.74 -37.88 31.91
C GLU A 19 5.75 -36.99 31.15
N VAL A 20 4.45 -37.14 31.42
CA VAL A 20 3.40 -36.35 30.76
C VAL A 20 3.53 -34.88 31.16
N ASN A 21 3.81 -34.58 32.42
CA ASN A 21 4.01 -33.22 32.90
C ASN A 21 5.24 -32.56 32.26
N LEU A 22 6.32 -33.31 32.06
CA LEU A 22 7.51 -32.82 31.35
C LEU A 22 7.17 -32.48 29.90
N LYS A 23 6.54 -33.41 29.16
CA LYS A 23 6.08 -33.19 27.79
C LYS A 23 5.13 -32.00 27.67
N TYR A 24 4.22 -31.84 28.63
CA TYR A 24 3.31 -30.70 28.68
C TYR A 24 4.07 -29.38 28.84
N LYS A 25 5.06 -29.32 29.74
CA LYS A 25 5.89 -28.12 29.94
C LYS A 25 6.70 -27.77 28.70
N GLU A 26 7.30 -28.76 28.05
CA GLU A 26 8.05 -28.58 26.80
C GLU A 26 7.15 -28.05 25.68
N ALA A 27 6.00 -28.69 25.45
CA ALA A 27 5.04 -28.26 24.45
C ALA A 27 4.49 -26.85 24.73
N LYS A 28 4.23 -26.53 26.01
CA LYS A 28 3.81 -25.19 26.42
C LYS A 28 4.89 -24.15 26.12
N ALA A 29 6.14 -24.43 26.48
CA ALA A 29 7.26 -23.53 26.21
C ALA A 29 7.45 -23.30 24.70
N GLU A 30 7.34 -24.35 23.89
CA GLU A 30 7.45 -24.24 22.44
C GLU A 30 6.28 -23.44 21.84
N THR A 31 5.07 -23.65 22.34
CA THR A 31 3.90 -22.88 21.91
C THR A 31 4.07 -21.39 22.19
N GLU A 32 4.59 -21.02 23.35
CA GLU A 32 4.85 -19.60 23.68
C GLU A 32 5.93 -18.98 22.79
N LYS A 33 6.98 -19.73 22.43
CA LYS A 33 7.98 -19.27 21.46
C LYS A 33 7.36 -19.04 20.08
N LEU A 34 6.55 -19.98 19.61
CA LEU A 34 5.88 -19.87 18.31
C LEU A 34 4.93 -18.67 18.27
N LYS A 35 4.18 -18.40 19.36
CA LYS A 35 3.36 -17.19 19.48
C LYS A 35 4.19 -15.91 19.37
N ALA A 36 5.29 -15.82 20.11
CA ALA A 36 6.17 -14.66 20.06
C ALA A 36 6.77 -14.44 18.66
N LEU A 37 7.11 -15.53 17.96
CA LEU A 37 7.58 -15.47 16.58
C LEU A 37 6.49 -14.97 15.64
N ILE A 38 5.25 -15.47 15.78
CA ILE A 38 4.09 -15.01 14.99
C ILE A 38 3.86 -13.52 15.22
N GLU A 39 3.84 -13.05 16.47
CA GLU A 39 3.67 -11.62 16.77
C GLU A 39 4.76 -10.75 16.14
N THR A 40 6.00 -11.24 16.13
CA THR A 40 7.11 -10.54 15.47
C THR A 40 6.89 -10.47 13.97
N LYS A 41 6.49 -11.59 13.34
CA LYS A 41 6.23 -11.66 11.91
C LYS A 41 5.02 -10.85 11.48
N ASP A 42 3.96 -10.80 12.29
CA ASP A 42 2.79 -9.95 12.04
C ASP A 42 3.17 -8.46 12.04
N ARG A 43 4.05 -8.03 12.95
CA ARG A 43 4.58 -6.65 12.95
C ARG A 43 5.40 -6.35 11.70
N GLU A 44 6.27 -7.27 11.28
CA GLU A 44 7.04 -7.13 10.04
C GLU A 44 6.10 -7.01 8.82
N ILE A 45 5.04 -7.82 8.76
CA ILE A 45 4.04 -7.77 7.69
C ILE A 45 3.33 -6.41 7.66
N GLU A 46 2.93 -5.87 8.82
CA GLU A 46 2.27 -4.57 8.89
C GLU A 46 3.18 -3.41 8.46
N VAL A 47 4.47 -3.46 8.78
CA VAL A 47 5.45 -2.49 8.28
C VAL A 47 5.55 -2.58 6.75
N LEU A 48 5.76 -3.78 6.22
CA LEU A 48 5.87 -3.99 4.77
C LEU A 48 4.60 -3.58 4.02
N ARG A 49 3.41 -3.80 4.60
CA ARG A 49 2.14 -3.36 4.02
C ARG A 49 2.06 -1.84 3.90
N ARG A 50 2.52 -1.10 4.93
CA ARG A 50 2.55 0.37 4.90
C ARG A 50 3.55 0.87 3.87
N GLU A 51 4.74 0.29 3.81
CA GLU A 51 5.77 0.65 2.82
C GLU A 51 5.27 0.40 1.39
N LEU A 52 4.58 -0.72 1.15
CA LEU A 52 3.99 -1.04 -0.15
C LEU A 52 2.88 -0.05 -0.52
N ALA A 53 2.03 0.34 0.44
CA ALA A 53 0.99 1.34 0.21
C ALA A 53 1.59 2.70 -0.18
N GLN A 54 2.62 3.15 0.52
CA GLN A 54 3.33 4.38 0.17
C GLN A 54 3.98 4.30 -1.21
N LEU A 55 4.65 3.18 -1.51
CA LEU A 55 5.30 2.98 -2.80
C LEU A 55 4.29 3.01 -3.97
N ARG A 56 3.08 2.47 -3.76
CA ARG A 56 1.99 2.55 -4.75
C ARG A 56 1.55 3.99 -4.97
N GLU A 57 1.34 4.74 -3.89
CA GLU A 57 0.98 6.15 -3.98
C GLU A 57 2.04 6.95 -4.76
N ASP A 58 3.32 6.80 -4.37
CA ASP A 58 4.43 7.47 -5.05
C ASP A 58 4.51 7.10 -6.54
N PHE A 59 4.28 5.83 -6.87
CA PHE A 59 4.25 5.35 -8.25
C PHE A 59 3.10 5.97 -9.06
N ASP A 60 1.89 5.99 -8.50
CA ASP A 60 0.72 6.58 -9.16
C ASP A 60 0.91 8.09 -9.37
N HIS A 61 1.49 8.79 -8.40
CA HIS A 61 1.88 10.20 -8.53
C HIS A 61 2.89 10.41 -9.66
N ALA A 62 3.95 9.60 -9.70
CA ALA A 62 5.00 9.71 -10.72
C ALA A 62 4.46 9.41 -12.13
N LEU A 63 3.58 8.41 -12.25
CA LEU A 63 2.92 8.07 -13.51
C LEU A 63 2.04 9.23 -14.00
N MET A 64 1.27 9.84 -13.10
CA MET A 64 0.41 10.97 -13.45
C MET A 64 1.22 12.17 -13.93
N ASP A 65 2.30 12.50 -13.23
CA ASP A 65 3.20 13.59 -13.63
C ASP A 65 3.88 13.30 -14.98
N LEU A 66 4.21 12.04 -15.27
CA LEU A 66 4.74 11.63 -16.57
C LEU A 66 3.71 11.84 -17.69
N GLN A 67 2.46 11.42 -17.49
CA GLN A 67 1.37 11.60 -18.46
C GLN A 67 1.05 13.09 -18.71
N VAL A 68 1.15 13.93 -17.69
CA VAL A 68 1.02 15.39 -17.84
C VAL A 68 2.14 15.96 -18.71
N LYS A 69 3.40 15.55 -18.47
CA LYS A 69 4.53 15.96 -19.31
C LYS A 69 4.35 15.51 -20.76
N GLU A 70 3.93 14.26 -20.97
CA GLU A 70 3.62 13.73 -22.30
C GLU A 70 2.55 14.57 -23.01
N THR A 71 1.44 14.87 -22.32
CA THR A 71 0.36 15.74 -22.85
C THR A 71 0.88 17.11 -23.27
N PHE A 72 1.79 17.71 -22.48
CA PHE A 72 2.39 18.99 -22.81
C PHE A 72 3.32 18.91 -24.03
N VAL A 73 4.17 17.88 -24.10
CA VAL A 73 5.06 17.65 -25.24
C VAL A 73 4.27 17.42 -26.54
N GLU A 74 3.23 16.59 -26.52
CA GLU A 74 2.30 16.41 -27.65
C GLU A 74 1.56 17.71 -28.01
N GLY A 75 1.34 18.57 -27.01
CA GLY A 75 0.81 19.91 -27.16
C GLY A 75 1.75 20.89 -27.86
N GLY A 76 3.03 20.54 -28.05
CA GLY A 76 4.07 21.42 -28.58
C GLY A 76 4.69 22.34 -27.51
N ILE A 77 4.48 22.04 -26.22
CA ILE A 77 5.05 22.80 -25.11
C ILE A 77 6.43 22.24 -24.78
N VAL A 78 7.43 23.12 -24.73
CA VAL A 78 8.82 22.74 -24.47
C VAL A 78 9.08 22.50 -22.99
N LYS A 79 10.20 21.83 -22.69
CA LYS A 79 10.57 21.40 -21.34
C LYS A 79 10.57 22.54 -20.33
N GLU A 80 11.21 23.65 -20.67
CA GLU A 80 11.35 24.81 -19.79
C GLU A 80 9.98 25.41 -19.42
N GLN A 81 8.99 25.29 -20.31
CA GLN A 81 7.64 25.78 -20.10
C GLN A 81 6.84 24.85 -19.20
N TYR A 82 6.79 23.54 -19.50
CA TYR A 82 6.00 22.64 -18.67
C TYR A 82 6.61 22.46 -17.28
N GLU A 83 7.94 22.53 -17.12
CA GLU A 83 8.59 22.49 -15.80
C GLU A 83 8.24 23.70 -14.94
N ALA A 84 7.90 24.84 -15.54
CA ALA A 84 7.39 26.01 -14.83
C ALA A 84 5.87 25.94 -14.54
N ILE A 85 5.11 25.18 -15.34
CA ILE A 85 3.65 25.05 -15.23
C ILE A 85 3.27 23.97 -14.20
N ILE A 86 3.87 22.77 -14.29
CA ILE A 86 3.51 21.61 -13.46
C ILE A 86 3.52 21.93 -11.95
N PRO A 87 4.55 22.58 -11.37
CA PRO A 87 4.57 22.91 -9.95
C PRO A 87 3.47 23.90 -9.52
N LYS A 88 2.90 24.66 -10.47
CA LYS A 88 1.83 25.64 -10.22
C LYS A 88 0.43 25.06 -10.39
N MET A 89 0.32 23.79 -10.82
CA MET A 89 -0.98 23.12 -10.97
C MET A 89 -1.54 22.74 -9.60
N THR A 90 -2.38 23.59 -9.02
CA THR A 90 -3.06 23.36 -7.73
C THR A 90 -4.38 22.58 -7.90
N CYS A 91 -4.33 21.41 -8.55
CA CYS A 91 -5.49 20.55 -8.76
C CYS A 91 -5.28 19.16 -8.16
N LYS A 92 -6.36 18.39 -8.02
CA LYS A 92 -6.24 16.98 -7.60
C LYS A 92 -5.51 16.18 -8.66
N ASN A 93 -4.82 15.11 -8.25
CA ASN A 93 -4.09 14.25 -9.20
C ASN A 93 -4.96 13.82 -10.37
N GLU A 94 -6.16 13.31 -10.11
CA GLU A 94 -7.15 12.84 -11.10
C GLU A 94 -7.48 13.90 -12.17
N GLU A 95 -7.40 15.19 -11.82
CA GLU A 95 -7.76 16.32 -12.67
C GLU A 95 -6.55 16.87 -13.44
N LYS A 96 -5.31 16.51 -13.05
CA LYS A 96 -4.07 17.06 -13.65
C LYS A 96 -4.02 16.88 -15.16
N ILE A 97 -4.40 15.70 -15.67
CA ILE A 97 -4.39 15.43 -17.11
C ILE A 97 -5.43 16.29 -17.84
N ALA A 98 -6.63 16.41 -17.27
CA ALA A 98 -7.69 17.24 -17.86
C ALA A 98 -7.26 18.72 -17.91
N LEU A 99 -6.63 19.21 -16.83
CA LEU A 99 -6.08 20.55 -16.77
C LEU A 99 -4.94 20.75 -17.80
N ALA A 100 -4.03 19.78 -17.92
CA ALA A 100 -2.96 19.83 -18.93
C ALA A 100 -3.52 19.94 -20.35
N LYS A 101 -4.54 19.15 -20.69
CA LYS A 101 -5.23 19.21 -21.98
C LYS A 101 -5.89 20.59 -22.21
N ALA A 102 -6.53 21.16 -21.20
CA ALA A 102 -7.14 22.48 -21.29
C ALA A 102 -6.10 23.58 -21.53
N ILE A 103 -4.96 23.53 -20.84
CA ILE A 103 -3.84 24.48 -21.03
C ILE A 103 -3.31 24.38 -22.45
N VAL A 104 -3.09 23.16 -22.96
CA VAL A 104 -2.63 22.94 -24.34
C VAL A 104 -3.63 23.53 -25.36
N GLN A 105 -4.93 23.31 -25.17
CA GLN A 105 -5.96 23.88 -26.05
C GLN A 105 -5.95 25.41 -26.02
N LEU A 106 -5.84 26.03 -24.85
CA LEU A 106 -5.78 27.49 -24.71
C LEU A 106 -4.58 28.09 -25.46
N ILE A 107 -3.40 27.48 -25.31
CA ILE A 107 -2.18 27.94 -25.99
C ILE A 107 -2.34 27.80 -27.52
N LYS A 108 -2.88 26.67 -28.00
CA LYS A 108 -3.12 26.45 -29.43
C LYS A 108 -4.12 27.46 -30.01
N ASN A 109 -5.16 27.82 -29.27
CA ASN A 109 -6.15 28.80 -29.71
C ASN A 109 -5.55 30.21 -29.78
N GLN A 110 -4.77 30.61 -28.77
CA GLN A 110 -4.08 31.92 -28.77
C GLN A 110 -3.07 32.06 -29.91
N GLN A 111 -2.38 30.97 -30.28
CA GLN A 111 -1.46 30.99 -31.43
C GLN A 111 -2.20 31.14 -32.77
N LYS A 112 -3.39 30.55 -32.92
CA LYS A 112 -4.24 30.72 -34.12
C LYS A 112 -4.77 32.15 -34.26
N GLU A 113 -5.20 32.76 -33.16
CA GLU A 113 -5.72 34.14 -33.16
C GLU A 113 -4.62 35.16 -33.53
N ARG A 114 -3.41 35.03 -32.97
CA ARG A 114 -2.25 35.88 -33.32
C ARG A 114 -1.74 35.69 -34.76
N GLY A 115 -1.99 34.53 -35.36
CA GLY A 115 -1.67 34.27 -36.77
C GLY A 115 -2.62 34.98 -37.75
N ASN A 116 -3.87 35.20 -37.36
CA ASN A 116 -4.87 35.86 -38.21
C ASN A 116 -4.82 37.40 -38.17
N GLU A 117 -4.31 38.00 -37.09
CA GLU A 117 -4.21 39.47 -36.96
C GLU A 117 -3.08 40.09 -37.82
N ASN A 118 -2.07 39.31 -38.20
CA ASN A 118 -0.95 39.77 -39.05
C ASN A 118 -1.17 39.55 -40.56
N GLY A 119 -2.38 39.11 -40.96
CA GLY A 119 -2.73 38.75 -42.33
C GLY A 119 -3.74 39.65 -43.03
N ASN A 120 -4.03 40.84 -42.48
CA ASN A 120 -5.00 41.79 -43.03
C ASN A 120 -4.36 43.15 -43.33
#